data_AF-A0A183KWA2-F1
#
_entry.id   AF-A0A183KWA2-F1
#
_cell.length_a   1.000
_cell.length_b   1.000
_cell.length_c   1.000
_cell.angle_alpha   90.00
_cell.angle_beta   90.00
_cell.angle_gamma   90.00
#
_symmetry.space_group_name_H-M   'P 1'
#
loop_
_entity.id
_entity.type
_entity.pdbx_description
1 polymer ?
#
loop_
_entity_poly.entity_id
_entity_poly.type
_entity_poly.pdbx_seq_one_letter_code
_entity_poly.pdbx_strand_id
1 'polypeptide(L)'
;MYTGLSGVGLFYNFLSQCKCELLDRKIRENGVVCTEKLLNRCLRHINLKELSKNISVYTSPIGPLCLGALSSVKHGSENTEAKKFVEDILSANAILKSGQKTAGAYKSNGFYNRLMYQSSKRDLCMPPLIFEWYNECYLGAAHGFAGILTTLLKKSLDNSAAYGKTVDEHKLNKLHQ
;
A
#
# COMPACT_ATOMS: atom_id res chain seq x y z
N MET A 1 8.90 -8.04 -1.83
CA MET A 1 7.89 -8.87 -1.14
C MET A 1 7.70 -10.24 -1.78
N TYR A 2 7.67 -10.36 -3.12
CA TYR A 2 7.38 -11.59 -3.87
C TYR A 2 8.19 -12.83 -3.45
N THR A 3 9.52 -12.71 -3.44
CA THR A 3 10.46 -13.79 -3.07
C THR A 3 11.45 -13.35 -2.00
N GLY A 4 11.26 -12.14 -1.45
CA GLY A 4 12.21 -11.48 -0.56
C GLY A 4 11.78 -11.49 0.90
N LEU A 5 12.70 -11.06 1.77
CA LEU A 5 12.51 -11.01 3.23
C LEU A 5 11.27 -10.23 3.67
N SER A 6 10.83 -9.22 2.92
CA SER A 6 9.60 -8.48 3.21
C SER A 6 8.32 -9.32 3.05
N GLY A 7 8.31 -10.36 2.21
CA GLY A 7 7.19 -11.30 2.14
C GLY A 7 7.13 -12.21 3.36
N VAL A 8 8.29 -12.73 3.77
CA VAL A 8 8.42 -13.51 5.01
C VAL A 8 8.04 -12.65 6.23
N GLY A 9 8.47 -11.39 6.26
CA GLY A 9 8.09 -10.43 7.30
C GLY A 9 6.59 -10.14 7.32
N LEU A 10 5.95 -10.02 6.15
CA LEU A 10 4.49 -9.86 6.06
C LEU A 10 3.75 -11.09 6.64
N PHE A 11 4.24 -12.29 6.38
CA PHE A 11 3.66 -13.51 6.95
C PHE A 11 3.76 -13.51 8.48
N TYR A 12 4.90 -13.17 9.05
CA TYR A 12 5.04 -13.06 10.51
C TYR A 12 4.19 -11.94 11.11
N ASN A 13 4.00 -10.83 10.39
CA ASN A 13 3.10 -9.75 10.80
C ASN A 13 1.64 -10.21 10.80
N PHE A 14 1.25 -11.05 9.85
CA PHE A 14 -0.07 -11.66 9.84
C PHE A 14 -0.24 -12.63 11.02
N LEU A 15 0.75 -13.48 11.29
CA LEU A 15 0.70 -14.42 12.42
C LEU A 15 0.56 -13.69 13.76
N SER A 16 1.24 -12.56 13.96
CA SER A 16 1.15 -11.80 15.21
C SER A 16 -0.22 -11.19 15.45
N GLN A 17 -0.95 -10.87 14.38
CA GLN A 17 -2.28 -10.25 14.43
C GLN A 17 -3.43 -11.27 14.31
N CYS A 18 -3.12 -12.52 13.95
CA CYS A 18 -4.11 -13.55 13.73
C CYS A 18 -4.82 -13.93 15.04
N LYS A 19 -6.16 -13.88 15.05
CA LYS A 19 -6.99 -14.24 16.22
C LYS A 19 -7.29 -15.74 16.32
N CYS A 20 -6.69 -16.57 15.47
CA CYS A 20 -6.92 -18.02 15.44
C CYS A 20 -6.53 -18.68 16.78
N GLU A 21 -7.46 -19.44 17.36
CA GLU A 21 -7.27 -20.14 18.63
C GLU A 21 -6.18 -21.22 18.58
N LEU A 22 -5.88 -21.75 17.39
CA LEU A 22 -4.79 -22.70 17.17
C LEU A 22 -3.40 -22.05 17.29
N LEU A 23 -3.32 -20.73 17.20
CA LEU A 23 -2.06 -19.98 17.34
C LEU A 23 -1.93 -19.50 18.77
N ASP A 24 -1.04 -20.15 19.51
CA ASP A 24 -0.73 -19.77 20.88
C ASP A 24 -0.11 -18.35 20.96
N ARG A 25 -0.12 -17.80 22.17
CA ARG A 25 0.42 -16.46 22.45
C ARG A 25 1.90 -16.34 22.07
N LYS A 26 2.69 -17.39 22.27
CA LYS A 26 4.14 -17.39 22.02
C LYS A 26 4.44 -17.29 20.53
N ILE A 27 3.67 -17.95 19.67
CA ILE A 27 3.77 -17.85 18.21
C ILE A 27 3.49 -16.42 17.77
N ARG A 28 2.49 -15.76 18.35
CA ARG A 28 2.15 -14.36 18.01
C ARG A 28 3.24 -13.38 18.44
N GLU A 29 3.77 -13.53 19.65
CA GLU A 29 4.89 -12.72 20.16
C GLU A 29 6.14 -12.91 19.32
N ASN A 30 6.46 -14.17 18.96
CA ASN A 30 7.55 -14.47 18.03
C ASN A 30 7.31 -13.83 16.65
N GLY A 31 6.06 -13.81 16.18
CA GLY A 31 5.67 -13.13 14.94
C GLY A 31 6.02 -11.64 14.93
N VAL A 32 5.78 -10.93 16.05
CA VAL A 32 6.18 -9.50 16.18
C VAL A 32 7.70 -9.36 16.06
N VAL A 33 8.46 -10.13 16.83
CA VAL A 33 9.92 -10.08 16.85
C VAL A 33 10.53 -10.43 15.49
N CYS A 34 9.99 -11.45 14.82
CA CYS A 34 10.44 -11.88 13.50
C CYS A 34 10.14 -10.82 12.43
N THR A 35 8.96 -10.20 12.49
CA THR A 35 8.57 -9.09 11.60
C THR A 35 9.58 -7.95 11.69
N GLU A 36 9.87 -7.50 12.91
CA GLU A 36 10.78 -6.38 13.16
C GLU A 36 12.20 -6.67 12.66
N LYS A 37 12.73 -7.86 12.97
CA LYS A 37 14.06 -8.29 12.50
C LYS A 37 14.16 -8.29 10.98
N LEU A 38 13.15 -8.84 10.31
CA LEU A 38 13.13 -8.94 8.85
C LEU A 38 12.93 -7.57 8.19
N LEU A 39 12.07 -6.73 8.75
CA LEU A 39 11.88 -5.34 8.31
C LEU A 39 13.20 -4.57 8.40
N ASN A 40 13.85 -4.57 9.56
CA ASN A 40 15.13 -3.88 9.76
C ASN A 40 16.20 -4.36 8.79
N ARG A 41 16.21 -5.65 8.45
CA ARG A 41 17.10 -6.18 7.41
C ARG A 41 16.75 -5.68 6.02
N CYS A 42 15.47 -5.57 5.68
CA CYS A 42 15.06 -4.98 4.40
C CYS A 42 15.47 -3.51 4.31
N LEU A 43 15.18 -2.71 5.33
CA LEU A 43 15.40 -1.26 5.34
C LEU A 43 16.88 -0.88 5.15
N ARG A 44 17.82 -1.69 5.68
CA ARG A 44 19.27 -1.49 5.49
C ARG A 44 19.74 -1.50 4.03
N HIS A 45 18.97 -2.11 3.13
CA HIS A 45 19.34 -2.28 1.73
C HIS A 45 18.45 -1.49 0.78
N ILE A 46 17.57 -0.62 1.30
CA ILE A 46 16.69 0.19 0.46
C ILE A 46 17.46 1.38 -0.11
N ASN A 47 17.38 1.51 -1.43
CA ASN A 47 17.73 2.75 -2.10
C ASN A 47 16.46 3.52 -2.47
N LEU A 48 16.10 4.52 -1.65
CA LEU A 48 14.90 5.34 -1.85
C LEU A 48 14.94 6.13 -3.18
N LYS A 49 16.12 6.41 -3.73
CA LYS A 49 16.25 7.14 -5.01
C LYS A 49 15.79 6.31 -6.22
N GLU A 50 15.80 4.98 -6.09
CA GLU A 50 15.42 4.03 -7.14
C GLU A 50 13.94 3.65 -7.08
N LEU A 51 13.20 4.12 -6.06
CA LEU A 51 11.76 3.86 -5.90
C LEU A 51 10.95 4.25 -7.15
N SER A 52 11.34 5.31 -7.83
CA SER A 52 10.67 5.78 -9.05
C SER A 52 10.85 4.85 -10.25
N LYS A 53 11.87 4.00 -10.25
CA LYS A 53 12.19 3.08 -11.36
C LYS A 53 11.44 1.77 -11.28
N ASN A 54 10.98 1.38 -10.08
CA ASN A 54 10.17 0.18 -9.87
C ASN A 54 9.30 0.41 -8.63
N ILE A 55 7.98 0.40 -8.83
CA ILE A 55 7.00 0.75 -7.80
C ILE A 55 6.16 -0.45 -7.35
N SER A 56 6.53 -1.65 -7.78
CA SER A 56 5.79 -2.85 -7.42
C SER A 56 6.00 -3.17 -5.95
N VAL A 57 4.92 -3.30 -5.18
CA VAL A 57 4.98 -3.81 -3.79
C VAL A 57 5.72 -5.16 -3.75
N TYR A 58 5.54 -5.97 -4.78
CA TYR A 58 6.10 -7.31 -4.88
C TYR A 58 7.59 -7.31 -5.20
N THR A 59 8.05 -6.46 -6.10
CA THR A 59 9.42 -6.55 -6.66
C THR A 59 10.29 -5.33 -6.39
N SER A 60 9.84 -4.37 -5.58
CA SER A 60 10.58 -3.13 -5.30
C SER A 60 10.75 -2.85 -3.80
N PRO A 61 11.52 -1.80 -3.44
CA PRO A 61 11.61 -1.30 -2.08
C PRO A 61 10.28 -0.84 -1.46
N ILE A 62 9.22 -0.66 -2.26
CA ILE A 62 7.87 -0.35 -1.74
C ILE A 62 7.34 -1.47 -0.84
N GLY A 63 7.62 -2.74 -1.16
CA GLY A 63 7.18 -3.87 -0.34
C GLY A 63 7.62 -3.77 1.13
N PRO A 64 8.92 -3.66 1.40
CA PRO A 64 9.43 -3.38 2.75
C PRO A 64 8.84 -2.14 3.43
N LEU A 65 8.63 -1.03 2.70
CA LEU A 65 8.03 0.18 3.27
C LEU A 65 6.57 -0.05 3.67
N CYS A 66 5.80 -0.77 2.83
CA CYS A 66 4.44 -1.20 3.17
C CYS A 66 4.42 -2.12 4.39
N LEU A 67 5.37 -3.05 4.50
CA LEU A 67 5.52 -3.88 5.69
C LEU A 67 5.74 -3.03 6.94
N GLY A 68 6.65 -2.04 6.88
CA GLY A 68 6.90 -1.13 7.99
C GLY A 68 5.67 -0.33 8.39
N ALA A 69 4.94 0.22 7.42
CA ALA A 69 3.69 0.90 7.68
C ALA A 69 2.67 -0.03 8.39
N LEU A 70 2.49 -1.27 7.90
CA LEU A 70 1.55 -2.24 8.45
C LEU A 70 1.94 -2.72 9.85
N SER A 71 3.22 -2.97 10.12
CA SER A 71 3.70 -3.42 11.43
C SER A 71 3.67 -2.32 12.49
N SER A 72 3.81 -1.06 12.07
CA SER A 72 3.74 0.08 12.99
C SER A 72 2.30 0.45 13.35
N VAL A 73 1.28 0.10 12.57
CA VAL A 73 -0.11 0.45 12.94
C VAL A 73 -0.53 -0.31 14.20
N LYS A 74 -0.75 0.43 15.29
CA LYS A 74 -1.45 -0.05 16.48
C LYS A 74 -2.93 0.27 16.32
N HIS A 75 -3.81 -0.67 16.65
CA HIS A 75 -5.26 -0.45 16.59
C HIS A 75 -5.65 0.83 17.35
N GLY A 76 -6.18 1.83 16.63
CA GLY A 76 -6.88 2.97 17.23
C GLY A 76 -6.06 4.25 17.50
N SER A 77 -4.79 4.35 17.10
CA SER A 77 -4.03 5.62 17.24
C SER A 77 -3.29 5.99 15.95
N GLU A 78 -3.20 7.29 15.65
CA GLU A 78 -2.24 7.79 14.65
C GLU A 78 -0.83 7.38 15.09
N ASN A 79 -0.16 6.54 14.30
CA ASN A 79 1.24 6.18 14.56
C ASN A 79 2.18 7.00 13.68
N THR A 80 3.01 7.84 14.31
CA THR A 80 4.07 8.66 13.69
C THR A 80 5.06 7.83 12.86
N GLU A 81 5.40 6.61 13.27
CA GLU A 81 6.27 5.71 12.51
C GLU A 81 5.59 5.20 11.24
N ALA A 82 4.31 4.82 11.32
CA ALA A 82 3.54 4.41 10.15
C ALA A 82 3.34 5.59 9.17
N LYS A 83 3.22 6.81 9.67
CA LYS A 83 3.21 8.03 8.85
C LYS A 83 4.53 8.17 8.09
N LYS A 84 5.68 8.03 8.76
CA LYS A 84 7.01 8.10 8.13
C LYS A 84 7.17 7.11 6.97
N PHE A 85 6.80 5.84 7.16
CA PHE A 85 6.89 4.86 6.06
C PHE A 85 6.04 5.22 4.86
N VAL A 86 4.87 5.81 5.09
CA VAL A 86 4.00 6.22 4.01
C VAL A 86 4.44 7.54 3.40
N GLU A 87 4.99 8.44 4.18
CA GLU A 87 5.71 9.60 3.66
C GLU A 87 6.90 9.15 2.82
N ASP A 88 7.64 8.10 3.15
CA ASP A 88 8.69 7.56 2.28
C ASP A 88 8.12 6.98 0.97
N ILE A 89 6.92 6.36 1.02
CA ILE A 89 6.19 5.89 -0.18
C ILE A 89 5.67 7.06 -1.03
N LEU A 90 5.18 8.14 -0.40
CA LEU A 90 4.55 9.29 -1.06
C LEU A 90 5.55 10.40 -1.47
N SER A 91 6.62 10.59 -0.69
CA SER A 91 7.75 11.49 -0.97
C SER A 91 8.52 11.06 -2.21
N ALA A 92 8.27 9.84 -2.67
CA ALA A 92 8.37 9.49 -4.06
C ALA A 92 7.29 10.24 -4.89
N ASN A 93 7.33 11.57 -4.86
CA ASN A 93 6.67 12.46 -5.82
C ASN A 93 7.03 12.05 -7.26
N ALA A 94 8.19 11.39 -7.43
CA ALA A 94 8.56 10.71 -8.65
C ALA A 94 7.61 9.56 -9.05
N ILE A 95 6.98 8.83 -8.12
CA ILE A 95 5.94 7.82 -8.41
C ILE A 95 4.68 8.51 -8.91
N LEU A 96 4.20 9.54 -8.24
CA LEU A 96 3.03 10.29 -8.70
C LEU A 96 3.29 10.93 -10.07
N LYS A 97 4.44 11.61 -10.24
CA LYS A 97 4.86 12.20 -11.51
C LYS A 97 5.08 11.16 -12.60
N SER A 98 5.65 10.01 -12.27
CA SER A 98 5.83 8.89 -13.21
C SER A 98 4.48 8.35 -13.66
N GLY A 99 3.58 8.10 -12.70
CA GLY A 99 2.23 7.61 -12.99
C GLY A 99 1.40 8.58 -13.83
N GLN A 100 1.47 9.88 -13.52
CA GLN A 100 0.83 10.96 -14.28
C GLN A 100 1.45 11.09 -15.68
N LYS A 101 2.77 10.99 -15.81
CA LYS A 101 3.47 11.04 -17.10
C LYS A 101 3.04 9.89 -18.00
N THR A 102 3.02 8.67 -17.48
CA THR A 102 2.60 7.48 -18.23
C THR A 102 1.12 7.55 -18.60
N ALA A 103 0.25 7.99 -17.69
CA ALA A 103 -1.15 8.22 -17.99
C ALA A 103 -1.33 9.28 -19.11
N GLY A 104 -0.58 10.38 -19.04
CA GLY A 104 -0.57 11.40 -20.08
C GLY A 104 -0.14 10.85 -21.45
N ALA A 105 0.94 10.06 -21.48
CA ALA A 105 1.45 9.43 -22.70
C ALA A 105 0.44 8.45 -23.31
N TYR A 106 -0.21 7.62 -22.49
CA TYR A 106 -1.19 6.63 -22.93
C TYR A 106 -2.48 7.25 -23.47
N LYS A 107 -2.84 8.43 -22.93
CA LYS A 107 -3.95 9.22 -23.44
C LYS A 107 -3.60 9.84 -24.78
N SER A 108 -2.41 10.44 -24.92
CA SER A 108 -2.01 11.15 -26.13
C SER A 108 -1.73 10.21 -27.32
N ASN A 109 -1.21 9.01 -27.09
CA ASN A 109 -0.91 8.03 -28.14
C ASN A 109 -2.09 7.06 -28.44
N GLY A 110 -3.23 7.25 -27.78
CA GLY A 110 -4.43 6.41 -27.94
C GLY A 110 -4.25 4.96 -27.50
N PHE A 111 -3.19 4.63 -26.76
CA PHE A 111 -2.91 3.27 -26.28
C PHE A 111 -3.96 2.82 -25.27
N TYR A 112 -4.41 3.71 -24.37
CA TYR A 112 -5.48 3.38 -23.43
C TYR A 112 -6.78 2.98 -24.15
N ASN A 113 -7.17 3.71 -25.19
CA ASN A 113 -8.37 3.39 -25.95
C ASN A 113 -8.25 2.00 -26.61
N ARG A 114 -7.07 1.65 -27.13
CA ARG A 114 -6.80 0.31 -27.67
C ARG A 114 -6.85 -0.78 -26.60
N LEU A 115 -6.29 -0.51 -25.43
CA LEU A 115 -6.29 -1.44 -24.29
C LEU A 115 -7.72 -1.70 -23.78
N MET A 116 -8.57 -0.67 -23.76
CA MET A 116 -9.98 -0.79 -23.36
C MET A 116 -10.89 -1.32 -24.46
N TYR A 117 -10.47 -1.25 -25.73
CA TYR A 117 -11.26 -1.75 -26.87
C TYR A 117 -11.55 -3.26 -26.77
N GLN A 118 -10.60 -4.02 -26.20
CA GLN A 118 -10.72 -5.45 -25.97
C GLN A 118 -11.56 -5.80 -24.71
N SER A 119 -11.92 -4.80 -23.91
CA SER A 119 -12.77 -4.98 -22.73
C SER A 119 -14.24 -4.85 -23.11
N SER A 120 -15.10 -5.64 -22.46
CA SER A 120 -16.56 -5.48 -22.54
C SER A 120 -17.05 -4.14 -21.95
N LYS A 121 -16.17 -3.40 -21.26
CA LYS A 121 -16.43 -2.08 -20.66
C LYS A 121 -15.63 -0.99 -21.38
N ARG A 122 -16.12 -0.61 -22.57
CA ARG A 122 -15.44 0.34 -23.47
C ARG A 122 -15.46 1.80 -22.99
N ASP A 123 -16.37 2.17 -22.09
CA ASP A 123 -16.58 3.55 -21.62
C ASP A 123 -15.92 3.86 -20.26
N LEU A 124 -14.85 3.14 -19.91
CA LEU A 124 -14.13 3.46 -18.67
C LEU A 124 -13.23 4.68 -18.88
N CYS A 125 -13.33 5.64 -17.95
CA CYS A 125 -12.52 6.83 -17.98
C CYS A 125 -11.04 6.50 -17.68
N MET A 126 -10.15 7.26 -18.33
CA MET A 126 -8.71 7.13 -18.13
C MET A 126 -8.36 7.34 -16.65
N PRO A 127 -7.68 6.38 -15.99
CA PRO A 127 -7.23 6.57 -14.62
C PRO A 127 -6.18 7.70 -14.52
N PRO A 128 -6.16 8.47 -13.41
CA PRO A 128 -5.25 9.61 -13.23
C PRO A 128 -3.77 9.21 -13.08
N LEU A 129 -3.50 7.91 -12.85
CA LEU A 129 -2.16 7.33 -12.73
C LEU A 129 -2.14 6.01 -13.50
N ILE A 130 -1.11 5.76 -14.31
CA ILE A 130 -0.84 4.46 -14.95
C ILE A 130 0.60 4.07 -14.72
N PHE A 131 0.85 2.77 -14.56
CA PHE A 131 2.19 2.27 -14.34
C PHE A 131 2.46 1.06 -15.24
N GLU A 132 3.70 0.98 -15.72
CA GLU A 132 4.18 -0.13 -16.54
C GLU A 132 5.10 -1.02 -15.73
N TRP A 133 5.10 -2.31 -16.06
CA TRP A 133 6.08 -3.25 -15.58
C TRP A 133 6.53 -4.10 -16.77
N TYR A 134 7.84 -4.22 -17.00
CA TYR A 134 8.39 -5.00 -18.12
C TYR A 134 7.82 -4.60 -19.50
N ASN A 135 7.66 -3.28 -19.75
CA ASN A 135 7.05 -2.68 -20.95
C ASN A 135 5.56 -2.98 -21.18
N GLU A 136 4.89 -3.60 -20.20
CA GLU A 136 3.47 -3.93 -20.29
C GLU A 136 2.67 -3.15 -19.25
N CYS A 137 1.47 -2.72 -19.64
CA CYS A 137 0.53 -2.03 -18.76
C CYS A 137 -0.32 -3.04 -18.00
N TYR A 138 0.11 -3.41 -16.80
CA TYR A 138 -0.67 -4.26 -15.94
C TYR A 138 -1.77 -3.46 -15.23
N LEU A 139 -3.02 -3.89 -15.39
CA LEU A 139 -4.16 -3.34 -14.65
C LEU A 139 -4.41 -4.06 -13.31
N GLY A 140 -3.95 -5.31 -13.20
CA GLY A 140 -4.25 -6.22 -12.09
C GLY A 140 -3.47 -5.95 -10.79
N ALA A 141 -3.87 -6.65 -9.72
CA ALA A 141 -3.34 -6.42 -8.36
C ALA A 141 -1.86 -6.81 -8.16
N ALA A 142 -1.34 -7.77 -8.92
CA ALA A 142 0.01 -8.30 -8.74
C ALA A 142 1.12 -7.39 -9.29
N HIS A 143 0.89 -6.74 -10.43
CA HIS A 143 1.90 -5.96 -11.14
C HIS A 143 1.40 -4.59 -11.62
N GLY A 144 0.16 -4.26 -11.27
CA GLY A 144 -0.57 -3.19 -11.92
C GLY A 144 -1.22 -2.16 -11.00
N PHE A 145 -1.91 -1.23 -11.65
CA PHE A 145 -2.63 -0.09 -11.07
C PHE A 145 -3.50 -0.47 -9.86
N ALA A 146 -4.23 -1.58 -9.94
CA ALA A 146 -5.12 -2.02 -8.86
C ALA A 146 -4.38 -2.38 -7.56
N GLY A 147 -3.17 -2.94 -7.62
CA GLY A 147 -2.40 -3.34 -6.43
C GLY A 147 -1.83 -2.15 -5.68
N ILE A 148 -1.32 -1.19 -6.44
CA ILE A 148 -0.79 0.08 -5.93
C ILE A 148 -1.95 0.88 -5.32
N LEU A 149 -3.07 1.02 -6.03
CA LEU A 149 -4.24 1.71 -5.51
C LEU A 149 -4.86 1.01 -4.31
N THR A 150 -4.97 -0.31 -4.29
CA THR A 150 -5.53 -1.03 -3.12
C THR A 150 -4.68 -0.77 -1.88
N THR A 151 -3.36 -0.68 -2.04
CA THR A 151 -2.43 -0.36 -0.94
C THR A 151 -2.56 1.09 -0.49
N LEU A 152 -2.68 2.03 -1.43
CA LEU A 152 -2.86 3.46 -1.15
C LEU A 152 -4.25 3.78 -0.57
N LEU A 153 -5.31 3.12 -1.06
CA LEU A 153 -6.72 3.36 -0.70
C LEU A 153 -7.13 2.69 0.61
N LYS A 154 -6.62 1.49 0.94
CA LYS A 154 -6.84 0.90 2.29
C LYS A 154 -6.46 1.88 3.38
N LYS A 155 -5.38 2.65 3.17
CA LYS A 155 -4.94 3.68 4.09
C LYS A 155 -5.90 4.87 4.22
N SER A 156 -6.56 5.28 3.14
CA SER A 156 -7.53 6.38 3.17
C SER A 156 -8.86 5.97 3.82
N LEU A 157 -9.29 4.73 3.62
CA LEU A 157 -10.55 4.21 4.16
C LEU A 157 -10.47 3.96 5.68
N ASP A 158 -9.35 3.45 6.18
CA ASP A 158 -9.13 3.28 7.63
C ASP A 158 -9.13 4.64 8.36
N ASN A 159 -8.64 5.71 7.73
CA ASN A 159 -8.71 7.07 8.25
C ASN A 159 -10.14 7.66 8.21
N SER A 160 -10.96 7.28 7.22
CA SER A 160 -12.35 7.76 7.11
C SER A 160 -13.28 7.07 8.14
N ALA A 161 -13.03 5.80 8.46
CA ALA A 161 -13.75 5.09 9.52
C ALA A 161 -13.45 5.66 10.92
N ALA A 162 -12.26 6.23 11.12
CA ALA A 162 -11.90 6.98 12.33
C ALA A 162 -12.54 8.39 12.39
N TYR A 163 -12.79 9.02 11.24
CA TYR A 163 -13.44 10.34 11.16
C TYR A 163 -14.98 10.26 11.28
N GLY A 164 -15.59 9.16 10.85
CA GLY A 164 -17.04 8.94 10.97
C GLY A 164 -17.52 8.68 12.40
N LYS A 165 -16.64 8.20 13.29
CA LYS A 165 -16.98 7.96 14.71
C LYS A 165 -16.86 9.20 15.59
N THR A 166 -16.00 10.14 15.25
CA THR A 166 -15.78 11.37 16.06
C THR A 166 -16.88 12.42 15.86
N VAL A 167 -17.68 12.35 14.79
CA VAL A 167 -18.74 13.34 14.52
C VAL A 167 -20.07 13.00 15.22
N ASP A 168 -20.33 11.73 15.58
CA ASP A 168 -21.59 11.34 16.24
C ASP A 168 -21.53 11.41 17.78
N GLU A 169 -20.40 11.12 18.42
CA GLU A 169 -20.31 11.19 19.90
C GLU A 169 -20.34 12.62 20.45
N HIS A 170 -19.87 13.62 19.68
CA HIS A 170 -19.86 15.01 20.12
C HIS A 170 -21.22 15.73 19.96
N LYS A 171 -22.17 15.16 19.20
CA LYS A 171 -23.53 15.69 19.07
C LYS A 171 -24.52 15.10 20.08
N LEU A 172 -24.31 13.87 20.58
CA LEU A 172 -25.20 13.28 21.59
C LEU A 172 -25.02 13.90 22.99
N ASN A 173 -23.82 14.37 23.36
CA ASN A 173 -23.57 14.93 24.70
C ASN A 173 -23.99 16.40 24.87
N LYS A 174 -24.54 17.06 23.85
CA LYS A 174 -25.06 18.44 23.92
C LYS A 174 -26.58 18.53 24.00
N LEU A 175 -27.29 17.41 24.08
CA LEU A 175 -28.75 17.36 24.24
C LEU A 175 -29.21 17.00 25.67
N HIS A 176 -28.27 16.78 26.61
CA HIS A 176 -28.55 16.42 28.01
C HIS A 176 -27.82 17.31 29.05
N GLN A 177 -27.49 18.55 28.69
CA GLN A 177 -27.17 19.64 29.64
C GLN A 177 -28.06 20.83 29.32
#